data_AF-A0A2G9U6E4-F1
#
_entry.id   AF-A0A2G9U6E4-F1
#
_cell.length_a   1.000
_cell.length_b   1.000
_cell.length_c   1.000
_cell.angle_alpha   90.00
_cell.angle_beta   90.00
_cell.angle_gamma   90.00
#
_symmetry.space_group_name_H-M   'P 1'
#
loop_
_entity.id
_entity.type
_entity.pdbx_description
1 polymer ?
#
loop_
_entity_poly.entity_id
_entity_poly.type
_entity_poly.pdbx_seq_one_letter_code
_entity_poly.pdbx_strand_id
1 'polypeptide(L)'
;MPNPPPKEDTWAFQKIGTAFPPNPVKCLGQQNMYVALWYKHGKPIHGRSWNNGGVVECSFPYKKAELRTAQQLEGNIQVLQYTGDHNTQGFWYEWIKYKERFEKTEARQLLHCGDSFPILWKDRPEVSFETI
;
A
#
# COMPACT_ATOMS: atom_id res chain seq x y z
N MET A 1 18.48 -20.91 14.23
CA MET A 1 17.53 -21.68 13.40
C MET A 1 17.46 -21.01 12.04
N PRO A 2 17.33 -21.75 10.92
CA PRO A 2 17.08 -21.13 9.62
C PRO A 2 15.72 -20.42 9.60
N ASN A 3 15.57 -19.36 8.80
CA ASN A 3 14.29 -18.67 8.62
C ASN A 3 13.23 -19.63 8.05
N PRO A 4 11.95 -19.48 8.43
CA PRO A 4 10.88 -20.23 7.80
C PRO A 4 10.74 -19.84 6.32
N PRO A 5 10.10 -20.67 5.50
CA PRO A 5 9.67 -20.27 4.15
C PRO A 5 8.83 -18.98 4.21
N PRO A 6 8.98 -18.08 3.22
CA PRO A 6 8.20 -16.84 3.18
C PRO A 6 6.71 -17.14 3.04
N LYS A 7 5.89 -16.47 3.87
CA LYS A 7 4.43 -16.48 3.76
C LYS A 7 3.97 -15.50 2.68
N GLU A 8 2.70 -15.61 2.30
CA GLU A 8 2.02 -14.65 1.43
C GLU A 8 1.79 -13.29 2.11
N ASP A 9 1.68 -12.25 1.31
CA ASP A 9 1.34 -10.90 1.76
C ASP A 9 -0.04 -10.87 2.42
N THR A 10 -0.16 -10.16 3.55
CA THR A 10 -1.44 -10.02 4.25
C THR A 10 -2.09 -8.68 3.96
N TRP A 11 -3.30 -8.74 3.39
CA TRP A 11 -4.12 -7.57 3.04
C TRP A 11 -5.36 -7.50 3.94
N ALA A 12 -5.32 -6.66 4.98
CA ALA A 12 -6.47 -6.47 5.86
C ALA A 12 -7.61 -5.77 5.15
N PHE A 13 -8.80 -6.35 5.24
CA PHE A 13 -10.02 -5.68 4.84
C PHE A 13 -10.27 -4.44 5.70
N GLN A 14 -10.56 -3.32 5.06
CA GLN A 14 -10.70 -2.03 5.72
C GLN A 14 -11.94 -1.30 5.22
N LYS A 15 -12.88 -1.05 6.11
CA LYS A 15 -14.00 -0.14 5.88
C LYS A 15 -13.49 1.30 5.91
N ILE A 16 -13.82 2.09 4.90
CA ILE A 16 -13.43 3.51 4.87
C ILE A 16 -14.16 4.26 5.98
N GLY A 17 -13.47 5.18 6.67
CA GLY A 17 -14.03 5.94 7.79
C GLY A 17 -14.02 5.19 9.13
N THR A 18 -13.34 4.05 9.24
CA THR A 18 -13.05 3.39 10.53
C THR A 18 -11.54 3.42 10.83
N ALA A 19 -11.15 3.08 12.06
CA ALA A 19 -9.74 3.02 12.46
C ALA A 19 -8.93 2.05 11.56
N PHE A 20 -7.62 2.31 11.45
CA PHE A 20 -6.68 1.45 10.74
C PHE A 20 -6.64 0.04 11.35
N PRO A 21 -6.31 -0.99 10.55
CA PRO A 21 -6.03 -2.30 11.10
C PRO A 21 -4.64 -2.27 11.79
N PRO A 22 -4.31 -3.25 12.66
CA PRO A 22 -3.01 -3.26 13.33
C PRO A 22 -1.86 -3.40 12.35
N ASN A 23 -0.70 -2.83 12.69
CA ASN A 23 0.55 -2.93 11.93
C ASN A 23 0.44 -2.62 10.41
N PRO A 24 -0.17 -1.49 10.01
CA PRO A 24 -0.26 -1.11 8.61
C PRO A 24 1.11 -0.71 8.07
N VAL A 25 1.44 -1.13 6.86
CA VAL A 25 2.75 -0.83 6.24
C VAL A 25 2.76 0.61 5.74
N LYS A 26 3.68 1.41 6.29
CA LYS A 26 3.90 2.81 5.88
C LYS A 26 4.70 2.90 4.57
N CYS A 27 4.41 3.93 3.78
CA CYS A 27 5.27 4.35 2.69
C CYS A 27 6.60 4.90 3.24
N LEU A 28 7.73 4.56 2.61
CA LEU A 28 9.06 4.96 3.06
C LEU A 28 9.19 6.47 3.25
N GLY A 29 9.56 6.89 4.47
CA GLY A 29 9.80 8.29 4.81
C GLY A 29 8.54 9.16 4.89
N GLN A 30 7.34 8.57 4.77
CA GLN A 30 6.07 9.29 4.88
C GLN A 30 5.49 9.15 6.28
N GLN A 31 5.13 10.27 6.92
CA GLN A 31 4.61 10.25 8.30
C GLN A 31 3.24 9.59 8.40
N ASN A 32 2.36 9.88 7.44
CA ASN A 32 0.94 9.54 7.45
C ASN A 32 0.47 9.00 6.10
N MET A 33 1.19 8.04 5.52
CA MET A 33 0.81 7.40 4.25
C MET A 33 1.09 5.90 4.33
N TYR A 34 0.10 5.10 3.94
CA TYR A 34 0.13 3.64 4.03
C TYR A 34 -0.26 3.00 2.69
N VAL A 35 0.25 1.79 2.44
CA VAL A 35 -0.01 1.04 1.21
C VAL A 35 -1.43 0.49 1.24
N ALA A 36 -2.21 0.79 0.21
CA ALA A 36 -3.60 0.38 0.09
C ALA A 36 -3.88 -0.32 -1.25
N LEU A 37 -4.89 -1.18 -1.26
CA LEU A 37 -5.33 -1.97 -2.40
C LEU A 37 -6.86 -1.87 -2.53
N TRP A 38 -7.34 -1.74 -3.76
CA TRP A 38 -8.77 -1.76 -4.08
C TRP A 38 -9.00 -2.63 -5.31
N TYR A 39 -10.17 -3.24 -5.39
CA TYR A 39 -10.56 -4.06 -6.54
C TYR A 39 -11.74 -3.45 -7.26
N LYS A 40 -11.65 -3.39 -8.60
CA LYS A 40 -12.77 -2.99 -9.46
C LYS A 40 -12.95 -4.04 -10.55
N HIS A 41 -14.10 -4.72 -10.55
CA HIS A 41 -14.40 -5.81 -11.48
C HIS A 41 -13.29 -6.90 -11.52
N GLY A 42 -12.81 -7.29 -10.34
CA GLY A 42 -11.74 -8.29 -10.20
C GLY A 42 -10.33 -7.79 -10.51
N LYS A 43 -10.16 -6.53 -10.92
CA LYS A 43 -8.83 -5.96 -11.20
C LYS A 43 -8.27 -5.22 -9.97
N PRO A 44 -7.08 -5.61 -9.48
CA PRO A 44 -6.41 -4.95 -8.37
C PRO A 44 -5.83 -3.59 -8.79
N ILE A 45 -5.98 -2.59 -7.93
CA ILE A 45 -5.47 -1.24 -8.11
C ILE A 45 -4.84 -0.80 -6.78
N HIS A 46 -3.53 -0.62 -6.78
CA HIS A 46 -2.84 -0.03 -5.63
C HIS A 46 -3.08 1.48 -5.54
N GLY A 47 -3.16 1.97 -4.31
CA GLY A 47 -3.33 3.37 -3.98
C GLY A 47 -2.68 3.70 -2.63
N ARG A 48 -3.17 4.76 -2.01
CA ARG A 48 -2.68 5.19 -0.69
C ARG A 48 -3.83 5.37 0.29
N SER A 49 -3.57 5.13 1.56
CA SER A 49 -4.43 5.51 2.68
C SER A 49 -3.67 6.40 3.67
N TRP A 50 -4.41 7.16 4.46
CA TRP A 50 -3.87 8.01 5.53
C TRP A 50 -4.86 8.11 6.69
N ASN A 51 -4.36 8.50 7.85
CA ASN A 51 -5.18 8.80 9.02
C ASN A 51 -5.68 10.24 8.96
N ASN A 52 -6.99 10.42 9.03
CA ASN A 52 -7.60 11.71 9.31
C ASN A 52 -8.57 11.55 10.48
N GLY A 53 -8.34 12.26 11.58
CA GLY A 53 -9.22 12.17 12.77
C GLY A 53 -9.34 10.78 13.39
N GLY A 54 -8.32 9.92 13.27
CA GLY A 54 -8.32 8.57 13.81
C GLY A 54 -8.91 7.50 12.88
N VAL A 55 -9.41 7.90 11.70
CA VAL A 55 -10.03 6.98 10.73
C VAL A 55 -9.28 6.95 9.40
N VAL A 56 -9.51 5.89 8.63
CA VAL A 56 -8.92 5.67 7.32
C VAL A 56 -9.62 6.53 6.27
N GLU A 57 -8.85 7.37 5.61
CA GLU A 57 -9.15 7.93 4.30
C GLU A 57 -8.21 7.33 3.24
N CYS A 58 -8.57 7.47 1.96
CA CYS A 58 -7.80 6.88 0.87
C CYS A 58 -7.95 7.62 -0.46
N SER A 59 -7.09 7.26 -1.41
CA SER A 59 -7.08 7.78 -2.77
C SER A 59 -6.59 6.72 -3.74
N PHE A 60 -7.39 6.43 -4.77
CA PHE A 60 -7.09 5.49 -5.84
C PHE A 60 -7.30 6.14 -7.22
N PRO A 61 -6.39 5.92 -8.17
CA PRO A 61 -6.58 6.34 -9.55
C PRO A 61 -7.46 5.32 -10.30
N TYR A 62 -8.54 5.78 -10.94
CA TYR A 62 -9.34 4.93 -11.82
C TYR A 62 -9.94 5.72 -12.98
N LYS A 63 -9.74 5.25 -14.21
CA LYS A 63 -10.26 5.87 -15.45
C LYS A 63 -10.04 7.40 -15.51
N LYS A 64 -8.82 7.86 -15.21
CA LYS A 64 -8.42 9.28 -15.18
C LYS A 64 -9.09 10.13 -14.08
N ALA A 65 -9.76 9.52 -13.12
CA ALA A 65 -10.32 10.19 -11.95
C ALA A 65 -9.61 9.74 -10.66
N GLU A 66 -9.62 10.61 -9.65
CA GLU A 66 -9.27 10.27 -8.28
C GLU A 66 -10.54 9.82 -7.54
N LEU A 67 -10.51 8.62 -6.96
CA LEU A 67 -11.59 8.09 -6.14
C LEU A 67 -11.16 8.09 -4.67
N ARG A 68 -11.98 8.66 -3.79
CA ARG A 68 -11.66 8.86 -2.36
C ARG A 68 -12.75 8.42 -1.40
N THR A 69 -14.01 8.44 -1.84
CA THR A 69 -15.15 8.19 -0.96
C THR A 69 -15.54 6.73 -0.94
N ALA A 70 -16.16 6.29 0.17
CA ALA A 70 -16.72 4.95 0.28
C ALA A 70 -17.74 4.65 -0.84
N GLN A 71 -18.52 5.64 -1.27
CA GLN A 71 -19.47 5.46 -2.38
C GLN A 71 -18.76 5.20 -3.72
N GLN A 72 -17.68 5.93 -4.02
CA GLN A 72 -16.89 5.73 -5.23
C GLN A 72 -16.15 4.40 -5.27
N LEU A 73 -15.74 3.90 -4.09
CA LEU A 73 -14.91 2.72 -3.90
C LEU A 73 -15.70 1.48 -3.48
N GLU A 74 -17.03 1.50 -3.56
CA GLU A 74 -17.90 0.36 -3.22
C GLU A 74 -17.72 -0.13 -1.77
N GLY A 75 -17.44 0.81 -0.88
CA GLY A 75 -17.50 0.67 0.58
C GLY A 75 -16.18 0.31 1.26
N ASN A 76 -15.32 -0.49 0.62
CA ASN A 76 -14.16 -1.07 1.31
C ASN A 76 -12.92 -1.12 0.43
N ILE A 77 -11.78 -1.06 1.10
CA ILE A 77 -10.44 -1.24 0.53
C ILE A 77 -9.70 -2.31 1.34
N GLN A 78 -8.45 -2.55 1.00
CA GLN A 78 -7.51 -3.29 1.83
C GLN A 78 -6.28 -2.46 2.16
N VAL A 79 -5.69 -2.70 3.32
CA VAL A 79 -4.44 -2.08 3.76
C VAL A 79 -3.40 -3.18 3.99
N LEU A 80 -2.20 -2.99 3.45
CA LEU A 80 -1.11 -3.95 3.63
C LEU A 80 -0.71 -4.04 5.11
N GLN A 81 -0.60 -5.25 5.64
CA GLN A 81 -0.20 -5.50 7.02
C GLN A 81 1.11 -6.27 7.08
N TYR A 82 1.89 -5.97 8.13
CA TYR A 82 3.06 -6.77 8.48
C TYR A 82 3.10 -6.97 9.99
N THR A 83 2.68 -8.15 10.45
CA THR A 83 2.63 -8.49 11.88
C THR A 83 3.70 -9.51 12.22
N GLY A 84 4.51 -9.23 13.23
CA GLY A 84 5.69 -10.04 13.58
C GLY A 84 6.96 -9.55 12.89
N ASP A 85 7.85 -10.47 12.58
CA ASP A 85 9.15 -10.20 11.93
C ASP A 85 9.57 -11.32 10.97
N HIS A 86 10.76 -11.19 10.38
CA HIS A 86 11.31 -12.17 9.43
C HIS A 86 11.48 -13.59 9.99
N ASN A 87 11.63 -13.76 11.30
CA ASN A 87 11.72 -15.09 11.92
C ASN A 87 10.36 -15.79 11.96
N THR A 88 9.26 -15.04 11.88
CA THR A 88 7.87 -15.55 11.90
C THR A 88 7.17 -15.52 10.54
N GLN A 89 7.58 -14.61 9.65
CA GLN A 89 7.00 -14.40 8.33
C GLN A 89 7.83 -15.00 7.20
N GLY A 90 9.14 -15.21 7.41
CA GLY A 90 10.08 -15.67 6.38
C GLY A 90 10.51 -14.59 5.39
N PHE A 91 10.00 -13.36 5.54
CA PHE A 91 10.36 -12.20 4.74
C PHE A 91 10.20 -10.89 5.54
N TRP A 92 10.67 -9.78 4.98
CA TRP A 92 10.41 -8.42 5.42
C TRP A 92 10.28 -7.49 4.19
N TYR A 93 9.60 -6.36 4.33
CA TYR A 93 9.41 -5.42 3.22
C TYR A 93 10.56 -4.42 3.07
N GLU A 94 11.11 -4.34 1.87
CA GLU A 94 12.13 -3.38 1.48
C GLU A 94 11.61 -2.48 0.34
N TRP A 95 11.67 -1.16 0.52
CA TRP A 95 11.45 -0.22 -0.58
C TRP A 95 12.76 -0.06 -1.38
N ILE A 96 12.74 -0.47 -2.64
CA ILE A 96 13.88 -0.34 -3.58
C ILE A 96 13.59 0.68 -4.68
N LYS A 97 14.62 1.12 -5.41
CA LYS A 97 14.36 1.91 -6.62
C LYS A 97 13.77 1.02 -7.71
N TYR A 98 12.78 1.52 -8.44
CA TYR A 98 12.13 0.74 -9.49
C TYR A 98 13.10 0.17 -10.54
N LYS A 99 14.18 0.89 -10.85
CA LYS A 99 15.21 0.41 -11.79
C LYS A 99 15.99 -0.82 -11.30
N GLU A 100 16.05 -1.04 -9.98
CA GLU A 100 16.78 -2.14 -9.32
C GLU A 100 15.92 -3.42 -9.20
N ARG A 101 14.69 -3.44 -9.75
CA ARG A 101 13.73 -4.56 -9.62
C ARG A 101 14.18 -5.88 -10.23
N PHE A 102 15.20 -5.86 -11.10
CA PHE A 102 15.80 -7.04 -11.70
C PHE A 102 17.07 -7.49 -10.98
N GLU A 103 17.49 -6.76 -9.93
CA GLU A 103 18.64 -7.12 -9.12
C GLU A 103 18.19 -7.97 -7.92
N LYS A 104 19.01 -8.97 -7.57
CA LYS A 104 18.80 -9.86 -6.42
C LYS A 104 17.48 -10.64 -6.47
N THR A 105 17.00 -11.03 -7.66
CA THR A 105 15.74 -11.78 -7.83
C THR A 105 15.76 -13.16 -7.18
N GLU A 106 16.94 -13.69 -6.87
CA GLU A 106 17.14 -14.90 -6.07
C GLU A 106 16.81 -14.72 -4.59
N ALA A 107 16.79 -13.48 -4.10
CA ALA A 107 16.56 -13.13 -2.69
C ALA A 107 15.37 -12.19 -2.47
N ARG A 108 14.90 -11.50 -3.52
CA ARG A 108 13.81 -10.52 -3.49
C ARG A 108 12.67 -10.96 -4.38
N GLN A 109 11.45 -10.84 -3.84
CA GLN A 109 10.21 -11.00 -4.58
C GLN A 109 9.51 -9.65 -4.66
N LEU A 110 8.95 -9.32 -5.82
CA LEU A 110 8.20 -8.09 -5.99
C LEU A 110 6.82 -8.26 -5.35
N LEU A 111 6.42 -7.36 -4.46
CA LEU A 111 5.04 -7.28 -3.99
C LEU A 111 4.13 -6.89 -5.16
N HIS A 112 3.17 -7.74 -5.50
CA HIS A 112 2.16 -7.43 -6.51
C HIS A 112 0.84 -8.16 -6.23
N CYS A 113 -0.23 -7.66 -6.82
CA CYS A 113 -1.52 -8.34 -6.93
C CYS A 113 -1.93 -8.26 -8.39
N GLY A 114 -2.02 -9.41 -9.08
CA GLY A 114 -2.16 -9.42 -10.55
C GLY A 114 -1.07 -8.56 -11.20
N ASP A 115 -1.47 -7.66 -12.11
CA ASP A 115 -0.57 -6.74 -12.81
C ASP A 115 -0.27 -5.43 -12.05
N SER A 116 -0.79 -5.27 -10.83
CA SER A 116 -0.62 -4.05 -10.03
C SER A 116 0.41 -4.26 -8.92
N PHE A 117 1.28 -3.28 -8.70
CA PHE A 117 2.21 -3.22 -7.56
C PHE A 117 2.28 -1.79 -7.00
N PRO A 118 2.54 -1.60 -5.69
CA PRO A 118 2.72 -0.27 -5.12
C PRO A 118 3.95 0.42 -5.69
N ILE A 119 3.83 1.72 -6.00
CA ILE A 119 4.95 2.57 -6.39
C ILE A 119 4.86 3.93 -5.71
N LEU A 120 5.96 4.41 -5.15
CA LEU A 120 6.04 5.68 -4.43
C LEU A 120 6.85 6.69 -5.23
N TRP A 121 6.23 7.80 -5.61
CA TRP A 121 6.94 8.96 -6.13
C TRP A 121 7.44 9.81 -4.95
N LYS A 122 8.60 9.42 -4.40
CA LYS A 122 9.17 10.01 -3.19
C LYS A 122 9.48 11.50 -3.32
N ASP A 123 10.09 11.90 -4.44
CA ASP A 123 10.59 13.26 -4.67
C ASP A 123 9.61 14.09 -5.52
N ARG A 124 8.31 13.83 -5.39
CA ARG A 124 7.29 14.62 -6.09
C ARG A 124 7.28 16.04 -5.50
N PRO A 125 7.51 17.10 -6.30
CA PRO A 125 7.39 18.46 -5.81
C PRO A 125 5.98 18.72 -5.27
N GLU A 126 5.88 19.37 -4.12
CA GLU A 126 4.60 19.88 -3.65
C GLU A 126 4.15 21.00 -4.59
N VAL A 127 2.92 20.91 -5.09
CA VAL A 127 2.34 22.00 -5.88
C VAL A 127 1.82 23.02 -4.89
N SER A 128 2.60 24.08 -4.63
CA SER A 128 2.10 25.25 -3.93
C SER A 128 1.08 25.94 -4.83
N PHE A 129 -0.19 25.91 -4.45
CA PHE A 129 -1.18 26.81 -5.02
C PHE A 129 -0.88 28.21 -4.47
N GLU A 130 -0.06 28.98 -5.18
CA GLU A 130 -0.05 30.42 -4.97
C GLU A 130 -1.45 30.93 -5.29
N THR A 131 -2.07 31.54 -4.28
CA THR A 131 -3.41 32.12 -4.38
C THR A 131 -3.34 33.26 -5.39
N ILE A 132 -4.12 33.18 -6.47
CA ILE A 132 -4.34 34.29 -7.39
C ILE A 132 -5.21 35.34 -6.68
#